data_AF-B4D0T1-F1
#
_entry.id   AF-B4D0T1-F1
#
_cell.length_a   1.000
_cell.length_b   1.000
_cell.length_c   1.000
_cell.angle_alpha   90.00
_cell.angle_beta   90.00
_cell.angle_gamma   90.00
#
_symmetry.space_group_name_H-M   'P 1'
#
loop_
_entity.id
_entity.type
_entity.pdbx_description
1 polymer ?
#
loop_
_entity_poly.entity_id
_entity_poly.type
_entity_poly.pdbx_seq_one_letter_code
_entity_poly.pdbx_strand_id
1 'polypeptide(L)'
;MIPFVLRFTCFAVAFTAALSARPVEASPAGGEPEARVGPDISLYGEGKFVYENNCIVCHGTMGDGRGEMAASLGIKPRSFKTGTFKYRSTPWGKLPTTEDLTHTVRGGITGTAMGMFTSLNDEQLRAVVEYVKFFSRKWRKAENYAPPIELPKQPAWMADDIVRTSHAAKGKETFEAVCAACHGPKGDGKGLAAMGLKDEWGELAVPADLRQPHLRSGDEPDDIFRVLMTGLNGTPMVSFAEALTEEQKWDLVAYVLTLRRDFNAAGK
;
A
#
# COMPACT_ATOMS: atom_id res chain seq x y z
N MET A 1 -71.63 -8.56 62.17
CA MET A 1 -72.23 -9.15 60.96
C MET A 1 -71.82 -8.31 59.77
N ILE A 2 -71.11 -8.92 58.82
CA ILE A 2 -70.62 -8.43 57.50
C ILE A 2 -71.86 -8.11 56.61
N PRO A 3 -71.89 -7.19 55.60
CA PRO A 3 -70.88 -6.93 54.55
C PRO A 3 -70.53 -5.44 54.28
N PHE A 4 -69.31 -5.05 53.94
CA PHE A 4 -68.49 -5.32 52.73
C PHE A 4 -69.13 -4.81 51.43
N VAL A 5 -68.80 -3.56 51.07
CA VAL A 5 -68.98 -3.03 49.71
C VAL A 5 -67.73 -2.22 49.35
N LEU A 6 -66.86 -2.83 48.55
CA LEU A 6 -65.71 -2.18 47.91
C LEU A 6 -66.23 -1.26 46.79
N ARG A 7 -65.88 0.02 46.82
CA ARG A 7 -65.98 0.91 45.66
C ARG A 7 -64.59 1.08 45.06
N PHE A 8 -64.40 0.46 43.89
CA PHE A 8 -63.26 0.66 43.01
C PHE A 8 -63.33 2.06 42.39
N THR A 9 -62.35 2.91 42.68
CA THR A 9 -62.07 4.11 41.89
C THR A 9 -60.89 3.81 40.97
N CYS A 10 -61.17 3.67 39.67
CA CYS A 10 -60.14 3.62 38.63
C CYS A 10 -59.44 4.98 38.56
N PHE A 11 -58.21 5.07 39.06
CA PHE A 11 -57.29 6.14 38.70
C PHE A 11 -56.51 5.70 37.46
N ALA A 12 -56.87 6.26 36.30
CA ALA A 12 -56.07 6.15 35.09
C ALA A 12 -54.81 7.00 35.26
N VAL A 13 -53.67 6.35 35.52
CA VAL A 13 -52.36 7.00 35.52
C VAL A 13 -51.82 6.95 34.08
N ALA A 14 -51.92 8.07 33.38
CA ALA A 14 -51.26 8.26 32.09
C ALA A 14 -49.75 8.37 32.33
N PHE A 15 -49.00 7.33 31.95
CA PHE A 15 -47.54 7.35 31.95
C PHE A 15 -47.07 8.03 30.66
N THR A 16 -46.84 9.34 30.71
CA THR A 16 -46.11 10.05 29.65
C THR A 16 -44.63 9.77 29.81
N ALA A 17 -44.11 8.83 29.02
CA ALA A 17 -42.67 8.61 28.91
C ALA A 17 -42.02 9.82 28.22
N ALA A 18 -41.54 10.78 29.02
CA ALA A 18 -40.65 11.83 28.54
C ALA A 18 -39.29 11.21 28.22
N LEU A 19 -39.07 10.91 26.94
CA LEU A 19 -37.77 10.49 26.42
C LEU A 19 -36.83 11.70 26.48
N SER A 20 -36.07 11.82 27.56
CA SER A 20 -34.97 12.78 27.68
C SER A 20 -33.87 12.35 26.69
N ALA A 21 -33.87 12.95 25.51
CA ALA A 21 -32.73 12.89 24.60
C ALA A 21 -31.57 13.66 25.26
N ARG A 22 -30.56 12.91 25.73
CA ARG A 22 -29.28 13.51 26.12
C ARG A 22 -28.62 14.09 24.86
N PRO A 23 -28.11 15.32 24.88
CA PRO A 23 -27.33 15.83 23.77
C PRO A 23 -26.08 14.96 23.64
N VAL A 24 -25.85 14.44 22.43
CA VAL A 24 -24.59 13.80 22.07
C VAL A 24 -23.58 14.93 21.96
N GLU A 25 -22.73 15.08 22.97
CA GLU A 25 -21.57 15.97 22.90
C GLU A 25 -20.66 15.46 21.78
N ALA A 26 -20.53 16.27 20.73
CA ALA A 26 -19.60 16.01 19.65
C ALA A 26 -18.18 16.03 20.22
N SER A 27 -17.50 14.88 20.11
CA SER A 27 -16.07 14.77 20.40
C SER A 27 -15.29 15.74 19.52
N PRO A 28 -14.32 16.50 20.07
CA PRO A 28 -13.58 17.47 19.27
C PRO A 28 -12.74 16.75 18.22
N ALA A 29 -12.95 17.13 16.96
CA ALA A 29 -11.99 16.88 15.89
C ALA A 29 -10.76 17.75 16.15
N GLY A 30 -9.59 17.13 16.28
CA GLY A 30 -8.34 17.87 16.47
C GLY A 30 -7.18 17.00 16.93
N GLY A 31 -6.45 16.44 15.97
CA GLY A 31 -5.22 15.68 16.15
C GLY A 31 -5.22 14.47 15.23
N GLU A 32 -4.30 14.41 14.27
CA GLU A 32 -4.03 13.15 13.57
C GLU A 32 -3.67 12.11 14.64
N PRO A 33 -4.37 10.96 14.71
CA PRO A 33 -4.05 9.97 15.72
C PRO A 33 -2.63 9.49 15.46
N GLU A 34 -1.76 9.62 16.47
CA GLU A 34 -0.44 8.97 16.44
C GLU A 34 -0.62 7.52 15.97
N ALA A 35 0.20 7.11 14.99
CA ALA A 35 0.05 5.82 14.33
C ALA A 35 -0.05 4.71 15.38
N ARG A 36 -1.22 4.08 15.47
CA ARG A 36 -1.49 3.00 16.42
C ARG A 36 -0.45 1.90 16.27
N VAL A 37 0.24 1.58 17.37
CA VAL A 37 1.10 0.40 17.44
C VAL A 37 0.21 -0.84 17.58
N GLY A 38 0.47 -1.83 16.73
CA GLY A 38 -0.30 -3.06 16.66
C GLY A 38 -1.58 -2.95 15.82
N PRO A 39 -2.13 -4.11 15.43
CA PRO A 39 -3.36 -4.15 14.66
C PRO A 39 -4.61 -3.82 15.48
N ASP A 40 -5.65 -3.38 14.81
CA ASP A 40 -6.96 -3.12 15.39
C ASP A 40 -7.76 -4.40 15.64
N ILE A 41 -7.77 -4.85 16.89
CA ILE A 41 -8.49 -6.07 17.31
C ILE A 41 -10.00 -5.95 17.08
N SER A 42 -10.57 -4.74 17.13
CA SER A 42 -12.01 -4.56 16.91
C SER A 42 -12.44 -4.96 15.50
N LEU A 43 -11.52 -4.87 14.52
CA LEU A 43 -11.77 -5.22 13.12
C LEU A 43 -11.40 -6.67 12.77
N TYR A 44 -10.88 -7.44 13.71
CA TYR A 44 -10.36 -8.78 13.42
C TYR A 44 -11.40 -9.67 12.74
N GLY A 45 -12.64 -9.68 13.24
CA GLY A 45 -13.71 -10.55 12.73
C GLY A 45 -14.10 -10.22 11.29
N GLU A 46 -14.39 -8.95 11.02
CA GLU A 46 -14.72 -8.48 9.67
C GLU A 46 -13.54 -8.64 8.71
N GLY A 47 -12.34 -8.27 9.14
CA GLY A 47 -11.14 -8.37 8.32
C GLY A 47 -10.80 -9.82 7.96
N LYS A 48 -10.99 -10.75 8.90
CA LYS A 48 -10.87 -12.19 8.63
C LYS A 48 -11.89 -12.65 7.60
N PHE A 49 -13.15 -12.23 7.73
CA PHE A 49 -14.20 -12.56 6.77
C PHE A 49 -13.85 -12.06 5.36
N VAL A 50 -13.42 -10.79 5.23
CA VAL A 50 -13.02 -10.24 3.93
C VAL A 50 -11.81 -10.99 3.37
N TYR A 51 -10.81 -11.28 4.19
CA TYR A 51 -9.60 -12.03 3.77
C TYR A 51 -9.93 -13.44 3.27
N GLU A 52 -10.76 -14.18 4.00
CA GLU A 52 -11.14 -15.55 3.66
C GLU A 52 -11.92 -15.62 2.34
N ASN A 53 -12.71 -14.60 2.01
CA ASN A 53 -13.49 -14.59 0.78
C ASN A 53 -12.73 -14.03 -0.44
N ASN A 54 -11.69 -13.20 -0.23
CA ASN A 54 -11.08 -12.44 -1.33
C ASN A 54 -9.57 -12.68 -1.50
N CYS A 55 -8.85 -13.02 -0.44
CA CYS A 55 -7.38 -13.01 -0.44
C CYS A 55 -6.77 -14.41 -0.28
N ILE A 56 -7.48 -15.32 0.38
CA ILE A 56 -6.95 -16.62 0.83
C ILE A 56 -6.47 -17.52 -0.31
N VAL A 57 -7.13 -17.46 -1.46
CA VAL A 57 -6.81 -18.31 -2.63
C VAL A 57 -5.40 -18.05 -3.16
N CYS A 58 -4.89 -16.83 -2.99
CA CYS A 58 -3.54 -16.44 -3.36
C CYS A 58 -2.60 -16.39 -2.15
N HIS A 59 -3.00 -15.70 -1.07
CA HIS A 59 -2.12 -15.43 0.07
C HIS A 59 -2.09 -16.54 1.14
N GLY A 60 -2.98 -17.52 1.05
CA GLY A 60 -3.04 -18.69 1.94
C GLY A 60 -3.75 -18.42 3.27
N THR A 61 -4.22 -19.49 3.91
CA THR A 61 -4.89 -19.44 5.23
C THR A 61 -3.99 -18.87 6.32
N MET A 62 -2.68 -19.10 6.20
CA MET A 62 -1.66 -18.63 7.15
C MET A 62 -1.01 -17.29 6.75
N GLY A 63 -1.49 -16.64 5.69
CA GLY A 63 -0.89 -15.41 5.16
C GLY A 63 0.57 -15.60 4.73
N ASP A 64 0.95 -16.81 4.33
CA ASP A 64 2.32 -17.18 3.99
C ASP A 64 2.65 -17.00 2.51
N GLY A 65 1.68 -16.57 1.69
CA GLY A 65 1.82 -16.42 0.24
C GLY A 65 1.70 -17.75 -0.52
N ARG A 66 1.23 -18.81 0.14
CA ARG A 66 1.12 -20.17 -0.42
C ARG A 66 -0.33 -20.63 -0.53
N GLY A 67 -1.21 -19.75 -1.01
CA GLY A 67 -2.57 -20.13 -1.36
C GLY A 67 -2.62 -21.15 -2.50
N GLU A 68 -3.78 -21.75 -2.73
CA GLU A 68 -4.00 -22.76 -3.77
C GLU A 68 -3.52 -22.31 -5.16
N MET A 69 -3.73 -21.03 -5.49
CA MET A 69 -3.32 -20.46 -6.77
C MET A 69 -1.84 -20.05 -6.79
N ALA A 70 -1.17 -19.89 -5.65
CA ALA A 70 0.18 -19.34 -5.58
C ALA A 70 1.21 -20.15 -6.40
N ALA A 71 1.03 -21.47 -6.51
CA ALA A 71 1.92 -22.34 -7.26
C ALA A 71 1.95 -22.02 -8.77
N SER A 72 0.80 -21.70 -9.37
CA SER A 72 0.67 -21.42 -10.82
C SER A 72 1.00 -19.98 -11.21
N LEU A 73 1.14 -19.08 -10.24
CA LEU A 73 1.48 -17.68 -10.51
C LEU A 73 2.98 -17.50 -10.79
N GLY A 74 3.29 -16.76 -11.85
CA GLY A 74 4.66 -16.39 -12.22
C GLY A 74 5.32 -15.44 -11.22
N ILE A 75 4.54 -14.53 -10.63
CA ILE A 75 4.97 -13.69 -9.51
C ILE A 75 4.25 -14.19 -8.27
N LYS A 76 5.01 -14.63 -7.26
CA LYS A 76 4.45 -15.22 -6.05
C LYS A 76 3.72 -14.18 -5.19
N PRO A 77 2.54 -14.53 -4.62
CA PRO A 77 1.84 -13.69 -3.67
C PRO A 77 2.72 -13.34 -2.46
N ARG A 78 2.51 -12.16 -1.89
CA ARG A 78 3.27 -11.70 -0.73
C ARG A 78 2.94 -12.54 0.50
N SER A 79 3.98 -13.08 1.15
CA SER A 79 3.92 -13.56 2.52
C SER A 79 3.83 -12.39 3.49
N PHE A 80 2.81 -12.37 4.34
CA PHE A 80 2.62 -11.35 5.37
C PHE A 80 3.35 -11.67 6.67
N LYS A 81 3.84 -12.91 6.85
CA LYS A 81 4.47 -13.39 8.09
C LYS A 81 5.73 -12.61 8.49
N THR A 82 6.51 -12.12 7.52
CA THR A 82 7.72 -11.34 7.81
C THR A 82 7.43 -9.87 8.09
N GLY A 83 6.22 -9.37 7.78
CA GLY A 83 5.89 -7.95 7.85
C GLY A 83 6.72 -7.09 6.88
N THR A 84 7.21 -7.67 5.79
CA THR A 84 8.01 -6.97 4.78
C THR A 84 7.14 -6.61 3.57
N PHE A 85 6.97 -5.32 3.30
CA PHE A 85 6.13 -4.80 2.22
C PHE A 85 6.94 -4.00 1.20
N LYS A 86 6.65 -4.16 -0.08
CA LYS A 86 7.40 -3.52 -1.18
C LYS A 86 7.04 -2.03 -1.31
N TYR A 87 5.75 -1.73 -1.43
CA TYR A 87 5.25 -0.39 -1.72
C TYR A 87 4.85 0.30 -0.43
N ARG A 88 5.55 1.41 -0.14
CA ARG A 88 5.49 2.11 1.13
C ARG A 88 5.83 3.58 0.94
N SER A 89 5.34 4.41 1.84
CA SER A 89 5.77 5.80 2.03
C SER A 89 6.77 5.98 3.17
N THR A 90 7.06 4.94 3.95
CA THR A 90 7.98 5.02 5.11
C THR A 90 9.45 4.72 4.74
N PRO A 91 10.45 5.14 5.56
CA PRO A 91 11.88 4.89 5.32
C PRO A 91 12.24 3.41 5.13
N TRP A 92 13.34 3.10 4.44
CA TRP A 92 13.81 1.71 4.20
C TRP A 92 13.77 0.85 5.47
N GLY A 93 13.25 -0.38 5.36
CA GLY A 93 13.15 -1.33 6.47
C GLY A 93 11.99 -1.11 7.45
N LYS A 94 11.25 0.00 7.36
CA LYS A 94 10.08 0.29 8.21
C LYS A 94 8.79 -0.34 7.65
N LEU A 95 7.79 -0.49 8.52
CA LEU A 95 6.45 -0.95 8.15
C LEU A 95 5.73 0.09 7.28
N PRO A 96 4.88 -0.33 6.33
CA PRO A 96 4.00 0.59 5.61
C PRO A 96 2.96 1.20 6.54
N THR A 97 2.41 2.35 6.15
CA THR A 97 1.23 2.91 6.82
C THR A 97 -0.03 2.10 6.50
N THR A 98 -1.13 2.39 7.19
CA THR A 98 -2.43 1.81 6.83
C THR A 98 -2.83 2.24 5.43
N GLU A 99 -2.56 3.48 5.08
CA GLU A 99 -2.88 4.11 3.80
C GLU A 99 -2.10 3.44 2.66
N ASP A 100 -0.82 3.14 2.85
CA ASP A 100 -0.01 2.39 1.88
C ASP A 100 -0.63 1.02 1.55
N LEU A 101 -1.09 0.29 2.58
CA LEU A 101 -1.71 -1.02 2.42
C LEU A 101 -3.08 -0.92 1.77
N THR A 102 -3.91 0.02 2.22
CA THR A 102 -5.23 0.33 1.65
C THR A 102 -5.12 0.68 0.17
N HIS A 103 -4.16 1.54 -0.20
CA HIS A 103 -3.89 1.90 -1.58
C HIS A 103 -3.49 0.69 -2.42
N THR A 104 -2.58 -0.14 -1.90
CA THR A 104 -2.14 -1.38 -2.59
C THR A 104 -3.30 -2.35 -2.82
N VAL A 105 -4.17 -2.56 -1.83
CA VAL A 105 -5.31 -3.48 -1.98
C VAL A 105 -6.36 -2.89 -2.94
N ARG A 106 -6.67 -1.60 -2.84
CA ARG A 106 -7.65 -0.94 -3.72
C ARG A 106 -7.20 -0.93 -5.18
N GLY A 107 -5.97 -0.48 -5.43
CA GLY A 107 -5.41 -0.31 -6.78
C GLY A 107 -4.82 -1.58 -7.37
N GLY A 108 -4.64 -2.64 -6.58
CA GLY A 108 -3.93 -3.83 -7.02
C GLY A 108 -2.46 -3.55 -7.32
N ILE A 109 -1.82 -4.48 -8.02
CA ILE A 109 -0.42 -4.37 -8.43
C ILE A 109 -0.30 -4.78 -9.91
N THR A 110 -0.03 -3.80 -10.77
CA THR A 110 0.06 -4.00 -12.22
C THR A 110 1.06 -5.10 -12.60
N GLY A 111 0.68 -5.92 -13.59
CA GLY A 111 1.50 -7.03 -14.09
C GLY A 111 1.62 -8.19 -13.10
N THR A 112 0.69 -8.31 -12.15
CA THR A 112 0.59 -9.45 -11.22
C THR A 112 -0.87 -9.95 -11.16
N ALA A 113 -1.11 -11.06 -10.47
CA ALA A 113 -2.48 -11.54 -10.19
C ALA A 113 -3.19 -10.77 -9.07
N MET A 114 -2.52 -9.82 -8.41
CA MET A 114 -3.15 -8.94 -7.43
C MET A 114 -3.95 -7.86 -8.16
N GLY A 115 -5.18 -8.18 -8.52
CA GLY A 115 -6.12 -7.26 -9.18
C GLY A 115 -6.58 -6.12 -8.26
N MET A 116 -7.44 -5.26 -8.80
CA MET A 116 -8.07 -4.17 -8.06
C MET A 116 -9.26 -4.69 -7.23
N PHE A 117 -9.35 -4.29 -5.96
CA PHE A 117 -10.45 -4.67 -5.07
C PHE A 117 -11.42 -3.49 -4.86
N THR A 118 -11.87 -2.88 -5.95
CA THR A 118 -12.79 -1.72 -5.94
C THR A 118 -14.20 -2.05 -5.49
N SER A 119 -14.56 -3.34 -5.42
CA SER A 119 -15.83 -3.81 -4.87
C SER A 119 -15.90 -3.75 -3.34
N LEU A 120 -14.75 -3.67 -2.66
CA LEU A 120 -14.69 -3.51 -1.20
C LEU A 120 -14.92 -2.05 -0.85
N ASN A 121 -15.80 -1.80 0.12
CA ASN A 121 -15.98 -0.46 0.67
C ASN A 121 -14.81 -0.08 1.62
N ASP A 122 -14.78 1.17 2.07
CA ASP A 122 -13.70 1.70 2.92
C ASP A 122 -13.55 0.94 4.25
N GLU A 123 -14.66 0.51 4.86
CA GLU A 123 -14.68 -0.23 6.12
C GLU A 123 -14.08 -1.64 5.95
N GLN A 124 -14.53 -2.36 4.92
CA GLN A 124 -14.03 -3.70 4.56
C GLN A 124 -12.55 -3.64 4.21
N LEU A 125 -12.12 -2.59 3.49
CA LEU A 125 -10.75 -2.37 3.11
C LEU A 125 -9.86 -2.10 4.34
N ARG A 126 -10.32 -1.25 5.26
CA ARG A 126 -9.64 -1.03 6.55
C ARG A 126 -9.56 -2.33 7.35
N ALA A 127 -10.66 -3.09 7.41
CA ALA A 127 -10.75 -4.33 8.16
C ALA A 127 -9.76 -5.39 7.64
N VAL A 128 -9.69 -5.61 6.32
CA VAL A 128 -8.75 -6.60 5.76
C VAL A 128 -7.30 -6.16 5.92
N VAL A 129 -7.00 -4.86 5.81
CA VAL A 129 -5.65 -4.32 6.08
C VAL A 129 -5.25 -4.54 7.53
N GLU A 130 -6.14 -4.27 8.49
CA GLU A 130 -5.89 -4.56 9.91
C GLU A 130 -5.73 -6.06 10.17
N TYR A 131 -6.52 -6.90 9.51
CA TYR A 131 -6.36 -8.36 9.59
C TYR A 131 -4.99 -8.83 9.08
N VAL A 132 -4.51 -8.29 7.96
CA VAL A 132 -3.18 -8.62 7.40
C VAL A 132 -2.05 -8.34 8.41
N LYS A 133 -2.20 -7.28 9.22
CA LYS A 133 -1.22 -6.94 10.27
C LYS A 133 -1.12 -8.01 11.36
N PHE A 134 -2.13 -8.86 11.57
CA PHE A 134 -2.06 -9.95 12.56
C PHE A 134 -1.08 -11.08 12.19
N PHE A 135 -0.71 -11.22 10.91
CA PHE A 135 0.19 -12.31 10.48
C PHE A 135 1.65 -12.13 10.91
N SER A 136 2.07 -10.92 11.33
CA SER A 136 3.44 -10.65 11.74
C SER A 136 3.55 -9.98 13.11
N ARG A 137 4.50 -10.45 13.92
CA ARG A 137 4.84 -9.82 15.20
C ARG A 137 5.52 -8.46 15.03
N LYS A 138 6.02 -8.11 13.83
CA LYS A 138 6.65 -6.79 13.60
C LYS A 138 5.70 -5.64 13.91
N TRP A 139 4.41 -5.81 13.62
CA TRP A 139 3.37 -4.80 13.91
C TRP A 139 3.19 -4.52 15.40
N ARG A 140 3.66 -5.39 16.30
CA ARG A 140 3.51 -5.19 17.75
C ARG A 140 4.64 -4.37 18.38
N LYS A 141 5.59 -3.91 17.57
CA LYS A 141 6.82 -3.26 18.04
C LYS A 141 6.88 -1.84 17.50
N ALA A 142 6.86 -0.86 18.39
CA ALA A 142 6.89 0.56 18.03
C ALA A 142 8.11 0.92 17.19
N GLU A 143 9.27 0.28 17.41
CA GLU A 143 10.49 0.58 16.66
C GLU A 143 10.40 0.28 15.15
N ASN A 144 9.41 -0.50 14.71
CA ASN A 144 9.22 -0.83 13.29
C ASN A 144 8.36 0.20 12.54
N TYR A 145 7.72 1.11 13.27
CA TYR A 145 6.94 2.20 12.69
C TYR A 145 7.84 3.40 12.40
N ALA A 146 7.41 4.21 11.44
CA ALA A 146 7.97 5.50 11.12
C ALA A 146 6.90 6.31 10.37
N PRO A 147 6.92 7.65 10.46
CA PRO A 147 6.08 8.48 9.61
C PRO A 147 6.46 8.31 8.13
N PRO A 148 5.54 8.64 7.20
CA PRO A 148 5.87 8.82 5.79
C PRO A 148 7.07 9.75 5.60
N ILE A 149 7.91 9.47 4.61
CA ILE A 149 8.99 10.38 4.23
C ILE A 149 8.40 11.63 3.58
N GLU A 150 9.02 12.77 3.84
CA GLU A 150 8.74 13.98 3.08
C GLU A 150 9.46 13.90 1.73
N LEU A 151 8.70 14.05 0.65
CA LEU A 151 9.27 14.13 -0.69
C LEU A 151 9.58 15.60 -1.02
N PRO A 152 10.72 15.87 -1.70
CA PRO A 152 10.97 17.19 -2.22
C PRO A 152 9.89 17.57 -3.23
N LYS A 153 9.64 18.86 -3.38
CA LYS A 153 8.69 19.35 -4.39
C LYS A 153 9.22 19.03 -5.78
N GLN A 154 8.32 18.62 -6.67
CA GLN A 154 8.65 18.47 -8.08
C GLN A 154 9.26 19.77 -8.61
N PRO A 155 10.38 19.69 -9.34
CA PRO A 155 10.99 20.87 -9.92
C PRO A 155 10.06 21.44 -11.00
N ALA A 156 9.98 22.77 -11.09
CA ALA A 156 9.09 23.45 -12.04
C ALA A 156 9.36 23.05 -13.50
N TRP A 157 10.60 22.68 -13.83
CA TRP A 157 10.98 22.22 -15.17
C TRP A 157 10.36 20.88 -15.58
N MET A 158 9.83 20.08 -14.64
CA MET A 158 9.19 18.79 -14.94
C MET A 158 7.97 18.94 -15.86
N ALA A 159 7.30 20.08 -15.80
CA ALA A 159 6.14 20.41 -16.63
C ALA A 159 6.52 20.88 -18.05
N ASP A 160 7.77 21.28 -18.28
CA ASP A 160 8.26 21.71 -19.60
C ASP A 160 8.86 20.53 -20.36
N ASP A 161 8.26 20.18 -21.49
CA ASP A 161 8.68 19.01 -22.28
C ASP A 161 10.12 19.11 -22.83
N ILE A 162 10.57 20.30 -23.21
CA ILE A 162 11.91 20.51 -23.78
C ILE A 162 12.95 20.38 -22.67
N VAL A 163 12.72 21.08 -21.56
CA VAL A 163 13.64 21.05 -20.41
C VAL A 163 13.65 19.65 -19.78
N ARG A 164 12.49 19.01 -19.60
CA ARG A 164 12.38 17.62 -19.13
C ARG A 164 13.15 16.64 -20.03
N THR A 165 13.15 16.84 -21.35
CA THR A 165 13.93 15.99 -22.27
C THR A 165 15.44 16.14 -22.06
N SER A 166 15.92 17.35 -21.76
CA SER A 166 17.33 17.59 -21.39
C SER A 166 17.71 16.88 -20.09
N HIS A 167 16.87 16.98 -19.05
CA HIS A 167 17.07 16.26 -17.78
C HIS A 167 16.99 14.75 -17.96
N ALA A 168 16.09 14.25 -18.80
CA ALA A 168 15.98 12.83 -19.13
C ALA A 168 17.26 12.29 -19.80
N ALA A 169 18.00 13.10 -20.56
CA ALA A 169 19.28 12.70 -21.14
C ALA A 169 20.35 12.47 -20.05
N LYS A 170 20.43 13.33 -19.04
CA LYS A 170 21.29 13.12 -17.85
C LYS A 170 20.82 11.91 -17.02
N GLY A 171 19.51 11.78 -16.88
CA GLY A 171 18.88 10.65 -16.19
C GLY A 171 19.22 9.32 -16.85
N LYS A 172 19.28 9.28 -18.18
CA LYS A 172 19.70 8.11 -18.95
C LYS A 172 21.12 7.66 -18.58
N GLU A 173 22.07 8.58 -18.49
CA GLU A 173 23.46 8.26 -18.10
C GLU A 173 23.51 7.63 -16.70
N THR A 174 22.77 8.21 -15.75
CA THR A 174 22.65 7.67 -14.38
C THR A 174 21.97 6.29 -14.38
N PHE A 175 20.93 6.13 -15.19
CA PHE A 175 20.19 4.87 -15.30
C PHE A 175 21.05 3.75 -15.88
N GLU A 176 21.84 4.03 -16.93
CA GLU A 176 22.76 3.07 -17.53
C GLU A 176 23.84 2.63 -16.53
N ALA A 177 24.34 3.55 -15.71
CA ALA A 177 25.36 3.25 -14.71
C ALA A 177 24.83 2.46 -13.50
N VAL A 178 23.63 2.76 -13.02
CA VAL A 178 23.13 2.27 -11.72
C VAL A 178 21.99 1.26 -11.84
N CYS A 179 21.09 1.45 -12.81
CA CYS A 179 19.81 0.74 -12.87
C CYS A 179 19.78 -0.37 -13.93
N ALA A 180 20.48 -0.16 -15.06
CA ALA A 180 20.39 -1.02 -16.25
C ALA A 180 20.91 -2.45 -16.03
N ALA A 181 21.78 -2.67 -15.04
CA ALA A 181 22.24 -4.02 -14.69
C ALA A 181 21.05 -4.94 -14.34
N CYS A 182 20.03 -4.39 -13.66
CA CYS A 182 18.82 -5.11 -13.28
C CYS A 182 17.66 -4.83 -14.26
N HIS A 183 17.39 -3.58 -14.58
CA HIS A 183 16.23 -3.19 -15.39
C HIS A 183 16.46 -3.30 -16.91
N GLY A 184 17.70 -3.55 -17.36
CA GLY A 184 18.09 -3.52 -18.77
C GLY A 184 18.23 -2.09 -19.30
N PRO A 185 19.04 -1.85 -20.35
CA PRO A 185 19.25 -0.51 -20.90
C PRO A 185 17.98 0.12 -21.51
N LYS A 186 16.96 -0.69 -21.80
CA LYS A 186 15.64 -0.26 -22.27
C LYS A 186 14.61 -0.11 -21.16
N GLY A 187 14.97 -0.43 -19.91
CA GLY A 187 14.04 -0.49 -18.78
C GLY A 187 12.97 -1.58 -18.89
N ASP A 188 13.21 -2.64 -19.67
CA ASP A 188 12.26 -3.73 -19.92
C ASP A 188 12.27 -4.84 -18.85
N GLY A 189 13.04 -4.66 -17.78
CA GLY A 189 13.21 -5.62 -16.70
C GLY A 189 14.11 -6.81 -17.04
N LYS A 190 14.81 -6.77 -18.19
CA LYS A 190 15.65 -7.87 -18.70
C LYS A 190 17.15 -7.54 -18.62
N GLY A 191 17.58 -6.87 -17.55
CA GLY A 191 19.00 -6.65 -17.30
C GLY A 191 19.76 -7.96 -17.10
N LEU A 192 21.07 -7.95 -17.33
CA LEU A 192 21.92 -9.15 -17.21
C LEU A 192 21.82 -9.79 -15.81
N ALA A 193 21.65 -8.98 -14.76
CA ALA A 193 21.50 -9.49 -13.40
C ALA A 193 20.11 -10.05 -13.11
N ALA A 194 19.07 -9.70 -13.89
CA ALA A 194 17.66 -9.96 -13.58
C ALA A 194 17.34 -11.45 -13.36
N MET A 195 17.99 -12.35 -14.10
CA MET A 195 17.75 -13.79 -14.02
C MET A 195 18.20 -14.43 -12.69
N GLY A 196 19.10 -13.77 -11.95
CA GLY A 196 19.66 -14.27 -10.70
C GLY A 196 19.13 -13.57 -9.44
N LEU A 197 18.34 -12.49 -9.59
CA LEU A 197 17.85 -11.71 -8.47
C LEU A 197 16.83 -12.51 -7.66
N LYS A 198 17.12 -12.69 -6.37
CA LYS A 198 16.21 -13.35 -5.43
C LYS A 198 15.73 -12.35 -4.38
N ASP A 199 14.51 -12.54 -3.94
CA ASP A 199 13.96 -11.82 -2.79
C ASP A 199 14.41 -12.47 -1.47
N GLU A 200 14.03 -11.87 -0.34
CA GLU A 200 14.41 -12.38 1.00
C GLU A 200 13.87 -13.80 1.28
N TRP A 201 12.93 -14.30 0.48
CA TRP A 201 12.35 -15.64 0.59
C TRP A 201 12.98 -16.64 -0.39
N GLY A 202 13.97 -16.22 -1.18
CA GLY A 202 14.65 -17.05 -2.17
C GLY A 202 13.88 -17.20 -3.48
N GLU A 203 12.74 -16.52 -3.64
CA GLU A 203 11.95 -16.49 -4.85
C GLU A 203 12.53 -15.50 -5.86
N LEU A 204 12.27 -15.70 -7.15
CA LEU A 204 12.79 -14.82 -8.20
C LEU A 204 12.19 -13.41 -8.07
N ALA A 205 13.04 -12.40 -7.88
CA ALA A 205 12.68 -11.00 -7.77
C ALA A 205 12.79 -10.31 -9.14
N VAL A 206 11.86 -10.63 -10.05
CA VAL A 206 11.87 -10.08 -11.41
C VAL A 206 11.67 -8.55 -11.38
N PRO A 207 12.62 -7.75 -11.89
CA PRO A 207 12.45 -6.31 -12.05
C PRO A 207 11.22 -5.99 -12.90
N ALA A 208 10.49 -4.93 -12.55
CA ALA A 208 9.35 -4.50 -13.34
C ALA A 208 9.81 -3.96 -14.71
N ASP A 209 9.00 -4.19 -15.74
CA ASP A 209 9.10 -3.44 -16.99
C ASP A 209 8.68 -1.99 -16.70
N LEU A 210 9.64 -1.06 -16.75
CA LEU A 210 9.42 0.36 -16.45
C LEU A 210 8.76 1.11 -17.59
N ARG A 211 8.56 0.47 -18.75
CA ARG A 211 7.91 1.05 -19.93
C ARG A 211 6.39 0.88 -19.92
N GLN A 212 5.89 -0.01 -19.08
CA GLN A 212 4.46 -0.32 -19.02
C GLN A 212 3.62 0.94 -18.74
N PRO A 213 2.36 1.00 -19.23
CA PRO A 213 1.50 2.15 -19.03
C PRO A 213 1.28 2.50 -17.55
N HIS A 214 1.11 1.48 -16.70
CA HIS A 214 0.88 1.62 -15.27
C HIS A 214 1.96 0.92 -14.45
N LEU A 215 2.73 1.67 -13.67
CA LEU A 215 3.76 1.12 -12.79
C LEU A 215 3.13 0.50 -11.53
N ARG A 216 3.88 -0.39 -10.88
CA ARG A 216 3.40 -1.11 -9.68
C ARG A 216 3.20 -0.23 -8.44
N SER A 217 3.84 0.93 -8.40
CA SER A 217 3.89 1.84 -7.24
C SER A 217 3.12 3.15 -7.46
N GLY A 218 2.46 3.30 -8.61
CA GLY A 218 1.86 4.56 -9.06
C GLY A 218 2.61 5.18 -10.23
N ASP A 219 1.92 6.05 -10.96
CA ASP A 219 2.33 6.57 -12.27
C ASP A 219 2.84 8.00 -12.24
N GLU A 220 2.61 8.70 -11.14
CA GLU A 220 2.99 10.09 -10.99
C GLU A 220 4.51 10.22 -10.77
N PRO A 221 5.12 11.36 -11.13
CA PRO A 221 6.55 11.59 -10.89
C PRO A 221 6.96 11.34 -9.43
N ASP A 222 6.11 11.75 -8.48
CA ASP A 222 6.33 11.54 -7.05
C ASP A 222 6.29 10.06 -6.64
N ASP A 223 5.49 9.22 -7.32
CA ASP A 223 5.44 7.79 -7.04
C ASP A 223 6.74 7.10 -7.43
N ILE A 224 7.32 7.49 -8.58
CA ILE A 224 8.61 7.00 -9.05
C ILE A 224 9.72 7.50 -8.12
N PHE A 225 9.71 8.78 -7.77
CA PHE A 225 10.67 9.36 -6.84
C PHE A 225 10.60 8.67 -5.48
N ARG A 226 9.40 8.39 -4.97
CA ARG A 226 9.18 7.66 -3.72
C ARG A 226 9.84 6.29 -3.75
N VAL A 227 9.76 5.54 -4.84
CA VAL A 227 10.46 4.24 -4.93
C VAL A 227 11.97 4.38 -4.86
N LEU A 228 12.54 5.42 -5.48
CA LEU A 228 13.99 5.70 -5.36
C LEU A 228 14.38 6.01 -3.90
N MET A 229 13.49 6.67 -3.15
CA MET A 229 13.76 7.04 -1.76
C MET A 229 13.49 5.91 -0.76
N THR A 230 12.40 5.16 -0.91
CA THR A 230 11.98 4.14 0.06
C THR A 230 12.53 2.76 -0.25
N GLY A 231 12.92 2.50 -1.50
CA GLY A 231 13.25 1.19 -2.04
C GLY A 231 12.12 0.16 -1.85
N LEU A 232 12.35 -1.07 -2.31
CA LEU A 232 11.39 -2.18 -2.18
C LEU A 232 11.89 -3.22 -1.17
N ASN A 233 11.43 -3.13 0.08
CA ASN A 233 11.88 -4.03 1.15
C ASN A 233 11.75 -5.51 0.76
N GLY A 234 12.75 -6.29 1.13
CA GLY A 234 12.83 -7.72 0.83
C GLY A 234 13.19 -8.02 -0.62
N THR A 235 13.59 -7.03 -1.42
CA THR A 235 14.08 -7.24 -2.79
C THR A 235 15.47 -6.61 -2.97
N PRO A 236 16.18 -6.93 -4.07
CA PRO A 236 17.44 -6.26 -4.41
C PRO A 236 17.29 -4.78 -4.82
N MET A 237 16.07 -4.26 -5.01
CA MET A 237 15.85 -2.84 -5.30
C MET A 237 15.94 -2.03 -4.01
N VAL A 238 17.14 -1.57 -3.69
CA VAL A 238 17.48 -0.80 -2.47
C VAL A 238 16.96 0.63 -2.51
N SER A 239 17.04 1.32 -1.38
CA SER A 239 16.87 2.78 -1.32
C SER A 239 18.11 3.48 -1.88
N PHE A 240 17.89 4.54 -2.66
CA PHE A 240 18.90 5.45 -3.21
C PHE A 240 18.85 6.83 -2.54
N ALA A 241 18.19 6.96 -1.39
CA ALA A 241 18.05 8.23 -0.67
C ALA A 241 19.40 8.91 -0.42
N GLU A 242 20.39 8.14 0.04
CA GLU A 242 21.74 8.60 0.36
C GLU A 242 22.75 8.40 -0.78
N ALA A 243 22.41 7.59 -1.79
CA ALA A 243 23.34 7.22 -2.86
C ALA A 243 23.32 8.18 -4.06
N LEU A 244 22.22 8.90 -4.25
CA LEU A 244 22.01 9.82 -5.37
C LEU A 244 21.57 11.19 -4.85
N THR A 245 22.03 12.25 -5.52
CA THR A 245 21.56 13.62 -5.24
C THR A 245 20.09 13.77 -5.64
N GLU A 246 19.42 14.78 -5.08
CA GLU A 246 18.03 15.08 -5.45
C GLU A 246 17.87 15.35 -6.95
N GLU A 247 18.78 16.12 -7.55
CA GLU A 247 18.78 16.39 -9.00
C GLU A 247 18.91 15.09 -9.81
N GLN A 248 19.84 14.21 -9.45
CA GLN A 248 19.99 12.91 -10.12
C GLN A 248 18.73 12.05 -10.01
N LYS A 249 18.02 12.08 -8.88
CA LYS A 249 16.76 11.37 -8.70
C LYS A 249 15.65 11.94 -9.58
N TRP A 250 15.54 13.27 -9.71
CA TRP A 250 14.58 13.90 -10.63
C TRP A 250 14.92 13.65 -12.10
N ASP A 251 16.20 13.67 -12.47
CA ASP A 251 16.68 13.32 -13.81
C ASP A 251 16.31 11.87 -14.16
N LEU A 252 16.48 10.94 -13.22
CA LEU A 252 16.04 9.54 -13.37
C LEU A 252 14.53 9.42 -13.56
N VAL A 253 13.74 10.16 -12.77
CA VAL A 253 12.28 10.20 -12.92
C VAL A 253 11.91 10.69 -14.33
N ALA A 254 12.51 11.79 -14.79
CA ALA A 254 12.31 12.30 -16.14
C ALA A 254 12.65 11.25 -17.21
N TYR A 255 13.76 10.51 -17.04
CA TYR A 255 14.14 9.44 -17.95
C TYR A 255 13.13 8.28 -17.95
N VAL A 256 12.69 7.80 -16.79
CA VAL A 256 11.66 6.73 -16.71
C VAL A 256 10.36 7.14 -17.40
N LEU A 257 9.95 8.41 -17.30
CA LEU A 257 8.77 8.91 -18.01
C LEU A 257 8.95 8.85 -19.54
N THR A 258 10.16 9.09 -20.06
CA THR A 258 10.44 8.92 -21.51
C THR A 258 10.29 7.47 -21.97
N LEU A 259 10.80 6.51 -21.19
CA LEU A 259 10.66 5.07 -21.49
C LEU A 259 9.19 4.65 -21.65
N ARG A 260 8.31 5.18 -20.80
CA ARG A 260 6.86 4.94 -20.84
C ARG A 260 6.20 5.58 -22.05
N ARG A 261 6.55 6.83 -22.35
CA ARG A 261 6.03 7.55 -23.53
C ARG A 261 6.37 6.82 -24.83
N ASP A 262 7.64 6.44 -24.99
CA ASP A 262 8.14 5.86 -26.23
C ASP A 262 7.55 4.46 -26.48
N PHE A 263 7.32 3.67 -25.42
CA PHE A 263 6.61 2.40 -25.51
C PHE A 263 5.14 2.56 -25.93
N ASN A 264 4.43 3.54 -25.36
CA ASN A 264 3.06 3.86 -25.75
C ASN A 264 2.97 4.38 -27.20
N ALA A 265 4.01 5.06 -27.68
CA ALA A 265 4.08 5.53 -29.07
C ALA A 265 4.37 4.39 -30.06
N ALA A 266 5.21 3.42 -29.69
CA ALA A 266 5.58 2.27 -30.52
C ALA A 266 4.53 1.14 -30.54
N GLY A 267 3.58 1.14 -29.60
CA GLY A 267 2.46 0.21 -29.53
C GLY A 267 1.20 0.64 -30.27
N LYS A 268 1.25 1.75 -31.04
CA LYS A 268 0.21 2.19 -31.97
C LYS A 268 0.58 1.84 -33.40
#